data_AF-A0A2E4EBV1-F1
#
_entry.id   AF-A0A2E4EBV1-F1
#
_cell.length_a   1.000
_cell.length_b   1.000
_cell.length_c   1.000
_cell.angle_alpha   90.00
_cell.angle_beta   90.00
_cell.angle_gamma   90.00
#
_symmetry.space_group_name_H-M   'P 1'
#
loop_
_entity.id
_entity.type
_entity.pdbx_description
1 polymer ?
#
loop_
_entity_poly.entity_id
_entity_poly.type
_entity_poly.pdbx_seq_one_letter_code
_entity_poly.pdbx_strand_id
1 'polypeptide(L)'
;MQKIKMPESFNTKMAALFAFLVSVMLFFSAKSYNEEATNYMPMPQQVLLDVYNRPIGAQDLLVEAHHNIGYRSQKEGDSAGDFTTEAILSFFSYNNDDLQSGEMLRRHREFFSEEKADNVYRDVFMTLSQQRIVQKQDGIVRARMIGDVKYVGQALRDYETAGGLALKSATFKFTGKLLVTVHAKEDFPTLYEFEAIVQRALIQDKIRAYQLIQLDLL
;
A
#
# COMPACT_ATOMS: atom_id res chain seq x y z
N MET A 1 -53.46 -23.88 14.65
CA MET A 1 -52.44 -23.04 13.99
C MET A 1 -52.32 -23.47 12.53
N GLN A 2 -52.87 -22.70 11.60
CA GLN A 2 -52.69 -22.93 10.16
C GLN A 2 -51.27 -22.50 9.77
N LYS A 3 -50.43 -23.44 9.32
CA LYS A 3 -49.18 -23.10 8.63
C LYS A 3 -49.55 -22.61 7.23
N ILE A 4 -49.39 -21.31 6.99
CA ILE A 4 -49.47 -20.73 5.65
C ILE A 4 -48.35 -21.40 4.83
N LYS A 5 -48.69 -22.38 3.99
CA LYS A 5 -47.77 -22.92 2.98
C LYS A 5 -47.70 -21.90 1.86
N MET A 6 -46.54 -21.26 1.69
CA MET A 6 -46.31 -20.45 0.50
C MET A 6 -46.41 -21.34 -0.75
N PRO A 7 -47.09 -20.89 -1.81
CA PRO A 7 -47.22 -21.66 -3.03
C PRO A 7 -45.83 -21.89 -3.65
N GLU A 8 -45.54 -23.13 -4.06
CA GLU A 8 -44.23 -23.54 -4.62
C GLU A 8 -43.75 -22.63 -5.75
N SER A 9 -44.68 -22.07 -6.53
CA SER A 9 -44.41 -21.11 -7.61
C SER A 9 -43.73 -19.82 -7.14
N PHE A 10 -44.00 -19.36 -5.91
CA PHE A 10 -43.38 -18.18 -5.32
C PHE A 10 -41.91 -18.44 -4.95
N ASN A 11 -41.60 -19.66 -4.50
CA ASN A 11 -40.24 -20.09 -4.17
C ASN A 11 -39.37 -20.23 -5.43
N THR A 12 -39.90 -20.81 -6.51
CA THR A 12 -39.17 -20.92 -7.79
C THR A 12 -38.91 -19.57 -8.46
N LYS A 13 -39.84 -18.61 -8.38
CA LYS A 13 -39.64 -17.27 -8.96
C LYS A 13 -38.61 -16.46 -8.19
N MET A 14 -38.62 -16.52 -6.85
CA MET A 14 -37.62 -15.86 -6.01
C MET A 14 -36.23 -16.52 -6.18
N ALA A 15 -36.18 -17.86 -6.28
CA ALA A 15 -34.94 -18.57 -6.58
C ALA A 15 -34.37 -18.21 -7.97
N ALA A 16 -35.23 -18.07 -8.99
CA ALA A 16 -34.81 -17.63 -10.32
C ALA A 16 -34.30 -16.19 -10.33
N LEU A 17 -34.96 -15.28 -9.61
CA LEU A 17 -34.53 -13.89 -9.47
C LEU A 17 -33.17 -13.80 -8.73
N PHE A 18 -33.00 -14.57 -7.66
CA PHE A 18 -31.74 -14.65 -6.93
C PHE A 18 -30.62 -15.25 -7.80
N ALA A 19 -30.89 -16.34 -8.51
CA ALA A 19 -29.94 -16.94 -9.44
C ALA A 19 -29.54 -15.98 -10.56
N PHE A 20 -30.49 -15.18 -11.08
CA PHE A 20 -30.21 -14.15 -12.06
C PHE A 20 -29.29 -13.06 -11.48
N LEU A 21 -29.60 -12.53 -10.29
CA LEU A 21 -28.79 -11.50 -9.63
C LEU A 21 -27.36 -11.99 -9.34
N VAL A 22 -27.22 -13.21 -8.81
CA VAL A 22 -25.90 -13.82 -8.54
C VAL A 22 -25.14 -14.05 -9.85
N SER A 23 -25.80 -14.50 -10.91
CA SER A 23 -25.16 -14.70 -12.22
C SER A 23 -24.67 -13.39 -12.84
N VAL A 24 -25.46 -12.31 -12.72
CA VAL A 24 -25.07 -10.97 -13.17
C VAL A 24 -23.85 -10.49 -12.37
N MET A 25 -23.87 -10.63 -11.05
CA MET A 25 -22.74 -10.24 -10.19
C MET A 25 -21.48 -11.03 -10.55
N LEU A 26 -21.57 -12.35 -10.70
CA LEU A 26 -20.45 -13.20 -11.12
C LEU A 26 -19.93 -12.83 -12.51
N PHE A 27 -20.81 -12.51 -13.46
CA PHE A 27 -20.41 -12.10 -14.80
C PHE A 27 -19.63 -10.77 -14.77
N PHE A 28 -20.10 -9.78 -14.02
CA PHE A 28 -19.39 -8.50 -13.88
C PHE A 28 -18.06 -8.66 -13.13
N SER A 29 -18.01 -9.48 -12.07
CA SER A 29 -16.75 -9.78 -11.37
C SER A 29 -15.76 -10.52 -12.27
N ALA A 30 -16.21 -11.51 -13.05
CA ALA A 30 -15.36 -12.25 -13.97
C ALA A 30 -14.89 -11.38 -15.14
N LYS A 31 -15.74 -10.49 -15.64
CA LYS A 31 -15.37 -9.52 -16.68
C LYS A 31 -14.32 -8.53 -16.15
N SER A 32 -14.51 -7.97 -14.95
CA SER A 32 -13.52 -7.09 -14.30
C SER A 32 -12.18 -7.81 -14.14
N TYR A 33 -12.21 -9.05 -13.62
CA TYR A 33 -11.02 -9.87 -13.45
C TYR A 33 -10.32 -10.17 -14.78
N ASN A 34 -11.06 -10.43 -15.86
CA ASN A 34 -10.46 -10.73 -17.16
C ASN A 34 -9.91 -9.46 -17.83
N GLU A 35 -10.58 -8.32 -17.72
CA GLU A 35 -10.03 -7.03 -18.15
C GLU A 35 -8.75 -6.68 -17.35
N GLU A 36 -8.72 -6.96 -16.05
CA GLU A 36 -7.51 -6.82 -15.22
C GLU A 36 -6.40 -7.79 -15.64
N ALA A 37 -6.71 -9.06 -15.87
CA ALA A 37 -5.74 -10.08 -16.25
C ALA A 37 -5.21 -9.89 -17.69
N THR A 38 -6.00 -9.32 -18.59
CA THR A 38 -5.54 -8.99 -19.96
C THR A 38 -4.72 -7.70 -20.00
N ASN A 39 -5.00 -6.76 -19.11
CA ASN A 39 -4.15 -5.59 -18.88
C ASN A 39 -2.92 -5.92 -18.01
N TYR A 40 -2.91 -7.07 -17.33
CA TYR A 40 -1.75 -7.59 -16.63
C TYR A 40 -0.69 -8.00 -17.67
N MET A 41 0.23 -7.08 -17.94
CA MET A 41 1.49 -7.44 -18.57
C MET A 41 2.39 -8.00 -17.47
N PRO A 42 2.70 -9.32 -17.45
CA PRO A 42 3.76 -9.82 -16.59
C PRO A 42 5.01 -9.00 -16.90
N MET A 43 5.58 -8.39 -15.85
CA MET A 43 6.65 -7.40 -15.92
C MET A 43 7.68 -7.71 -17.02
N PRO A 44 8.12 -6.70 -17.80
CA PRO A 44 9.32 -6.81 -18.62
C PRO A 44 10.61 -6.80 -17.80
N GLN A 45 10.56 -6.97 -16.47
CA GLN A 45 11.70 -7.44 -15.68
C GLN A 45 11.95 -8.93 -15.98
N GLN A 46 12.15 -9.23 -17.26
CA GLN A 46 12.68 -10.50 -17.68
C GLN A 46 14.15 -10.49 -17.28
N VAL A 47 14.44 -11.10 -16.14
CA VAL A 47 15.80 -11.49 -15.85
C VAL A 47 16.13 -12.57 -16.88
N LEU A 48 16.80 -12.18 -17.96
CA LEU A 48 17.30 -13.13 -18.94
C LEU A 48 18.38 -13.92 -18.25
N LEU A 49 18.13 -15.21 -18.04
CA LEU A 49 19.03 -16.09 -17.32
C LEU A 49 19.60 -17.12 -18.30
N ASP A 50 20.88 -17.44 -18.16
CA ASP A 50 21.47 -18.56 -18.88
C ASP A 50 21.04 -19.89 -18.27
N VAL A 51 21.50 -20.99 -18.89
CA VAL A 51 21.23 -22.35 -18.41
C VAL A 51 21.76 -22.63 -16.99
N TYR A 52 22.59 -21.75 -16.44
CA TYR A 52 23.13 -21.80 -15.08
C TYR A 52 22.50 -20.77 -14.16
N ASN A 53 21.36 -20.17 -14.55
CA ASN A 53 20.64 -19.18 -13.77
C ASN A 53 21.44 -17.90 -13.50
N ARG A 54 22.34 -17.50 -14.42
CA ARG A 54 23.11 -16.26 -14.35
C ARG A 54 22.52 -15.21 -15.30
N PRO A 55 22.51 -13.90 -14.93
CA PRO A 55 21.99 -12.86 -15.79
C PRO A 55 22.77 -12.74 -17.10
N ILE A 56 22.06 -12.77 -18.21
CA ILE A 56 22.55 -12.51 -19.56
C ILE A 56 22.29 -11.04 -19.89
N GLY A 57 23.36 -10.31 -20.21
CA GLY A 57 23.30 -8.92 -20.64
C GLY A 57 23.05 -7.92 -19.51
N ALA A 58 23.06 -6.63 -19.86
CA ALA A 58 22.67 -5.57 -18.94
C ALA A 58 21.14 -5.59 -18.78
N GLN A 59 20.67 -5.61 -17.54
CA GLN A 59 19.24 -5.65 -17.21
C GLN A 59 18.91 -4.45 -16.33
N ASP A 60 17.95 -3.64 -16.78
CA ASP A 60 17.39 -2.58 -15.95
C ASP A 60 16.24 -3.16 -15.12
N LEU A 61 16.55 -3.48 -13.86
CA LEU A 61 15.60 -4.03 -12.90
C LEU A 61 14.85 -2.93 -12.12
N LEU A 62 15.04 -1.66 -12.48
CA LEU A 62 14.43 -0.49 -11.82
C LEU A 62 13.42 0.22 -12.72
N VAL A 63 12.91 -0.47 -13.74
CA VAL A 63 11.75 -0.05 -14.53
C VAL A 63 10.48 0.02 -13.68
N GLU A 64 9.52 0.80 -14.15
CA GLU A 64 8.24 1.01 -13.46
C GLU A 64 7.45 -0.30 -13.33
N ALA A 65 6.88 -0.51 -12.13
CA ALA A 65 6.09 -1.68 -11.80
C ALA A 65 4.62 -1.48 -12.17
N HIS A 66 4.19 -2.08 -13.28
CA HIS A 66 2.81 -2.02 -13.75
C HIS A 66 1.86 -3.03 -13.07
N HIS A 67 2.36 -3.84 -12.13
CA HIS A 67 1.54 -4.84 -11.44
C HIS A 67 0.82 -4.31 -10.19
N ASN A 68 1.08 -3.06 -9.78
CA ASN A 68 0.40 -2.43 -8.66
C ASN A 68 -1.01 -1.98 -9.08
N ILE A 69 -1.99 -2.87 -8.93
CA ILE A 69 -3.39 -2.59 -9.30
C ILE A 69 -3.88 -1.36 -8.54
N GLY A 70 -4.41 -0.37 -9.27
CA GLY A 70 -4.94 0.87 -8.70
C GLY A 70 -3.94 2.03 -8.66
N TYR A 71 -2.66 1.79 -8.93
CA TYR A 71 -1.69 2.88 -9.07
C TYR A 71 -1.81 3.53 -10.45
N ARG A 72 -1.78 4.85 -10.47
CA ARG A 72 -1.79 5.66 -11.68
C ARG A 72 -0.41 5.65 -12.31
N SER A 73 -0.33 5.48 -13.63
CA SER A 73 0.93 5.47 -14.38
C SER A 73 0.90 6.45 -15.55
N GLN A 74 0.03 7.46 -15.52
CA GLN A 74 -0.19 8.37 -16.64
C GLN A 74 0.82 9.51 -16.66
N LYS A 75 1.30 9.94 -15.49
CA LYS A 75 2.29 11.00 -15.33
C LYS A 75 3.45 10.52 -14.47
N GLU A 76 4.58 11.18 -14.67
CA GLU A 76 5.78 10.93 -13.90
C GLU A 76 5.53 11.18 -12.40
N GLY A 77 5.86 10.18 -11.58
CA GLY A 77 5.66 10.24 -10.13
C GLY A 77 4.27 9.82 -9.66
N ASP A 78 3.31 9.54 -10.54
CA ASP A 78 1.95 9.11 -10.14
C ASP A 78 1.99 7.82 -9.30
N SER A 79 2.61 6.76 -9.83
CA SER A 79 2.71 5.46 -9.14
C SER A 79 3.43 5.58 -7.78
N ALA A 80 4.48 6.39 -7.72
CA ALA A 80 5.22 6.65 -6.49
C ALA A 80 4.43 7.51 -5.49
N GLY A 81 3.57 8.41 -5.97
CA GLY A 81 2.67 9.22 -5.15
C GLY A 81 1.52 8.40 -4.56
N ASP A 82 0.98 7.47 -5.35
CA ASP A 82 -0.04 6.53 -4.87
C ASP A 82 0.56 5.57 -3.83
N PHE A 83 1.78 5.07 -4.06
CA PHE A 83 2.56 4.34 -3.06
C PHE A 83 2.78 5.15 -1.77
N THR A 84 3.15 6.42 -1.89
CA THR A 84 3.36 7.31 -0.73
C THR A 84 2.07 7.44 0.09
N THR A 85 0.95 7.66 -0.59
CA THR A 85 -0.37 7.81 0.04
C THR A 85 -0.73 6.54 0.79
N GLU A 86 -0.58 5.38 0.15
CA GLU A 86 -0.90 4.12 0.78
C GLU A 86 -0.01 3.81 1.99
N ALA A 87 1.30 4.02 1.87
CA ALA A 87 2.24 3.80 2.96
C ALA A 87 1.86 4.63 4.20
N ILE A 88 1.65 5.94 4.02
CA ILE A 88 1.30 6.85 5.11
C ILE A 88 -0.03 6.44 5.76
N LEU A 89 -1.07 6.18 4.96
CA LEU A 89 -2.36 5.75 5.50
C LEU A 89 -2.26 4.42 6.24
N SER A 90 -1.43 3.49 5.75
CA SER A 90 -1.19 2.19 6.40
C SER A 90 -0.48 2.33 7.75
N PHE A 91 0.49 3.25 7.87
CA PHE A 91 1.18 3.53 9.14
C PHE A 91 0.26 4.16 10.18
N PHE A 92 -0.77 4.89 9.76
CA PHE A 92 -1.70 5.59 10.64
C PHE A 92 -3.13 5.02 10.62
N SER A 93 -3.25 3.72 10.34
CA SER A 93 -4.51 2.97 10.44
C SER A 93 -4.29 1.71 11.26
N TYR A 94 -4.39 1.82 12.58
CA TYR A 94 -4.08 0.71 13.50
C TYR A 94 -4.85 0.84 14.81
N ASN A 95 -4.85 -0.22 15.61
CA ASN A 95 -5.37 -0.22 16.98
C ASN A 95 -4.30 -0.66 17.98
N ASN A 96 -4.68 -0.82 19.24
CA ASN A 96 -3.78 -1.26 20.31
C ASN A 96 -3.22 -2.68 20.07
N ASP A 97 -4.02 -3.59 19.53
CA ASP A 97 -3.58 -4.96 19.22
C ASP A 97 -2.49 -4.98 18.15
N ASP A 98 -2.62 -4.15 17.10
CA ASP A 98 -1.62 -4.00 16.04
C ASP A 98 -0.27 -3.48 16.59
N LEU A 99 -0.30 -2.60 17.59
CA LEU A 99 0.91 -2.12 18.27
C LEU A 99 1.59 -3.22 19.09
N GLN A 100 0.81 -4.06 19.77
CA GLN A 100 1.35 -5.10 20.67
C GLN A 100 1.83 -6.34 19.92
N SER A 101 1.18 -6.68 18.80
CA SER A 101 1.49 -7.86 18.00
C SER A 101 2.73 -7.72 17.10
N GLY A 102 3.27 -6.51 16.96
CA GLY A 102 4.37 -6.21 16.03
C GLY A 102 3.93 -6.03 14.58
N GLU A 103 2.62 -6.02 14.31
CA GLU A 103 2.05 -5.76 12.99
C GLU A 103 2.51 -4.40 12.43
N MET A 104 2.61 -3.39 13.28
CA MET A 104 3.12 -2.08 12.85
C MET A 104 4.58 -2.11 12.40
N LEU A 105 5.44 -2.90 13.04
CA LEU A 105 6.82 -3.10 12.59
C LEU A 105 6.85 -3.82 11.23
N ARG A 106 6.00 -4.85 11.06
CA ARG A 106 5.88 -5.57 9.78
C ARG A 106 5.50 -4.61 8.64
N ARG A 107 4.53 -3.72 8.85
CA ARG A 107 4.15 -2.69 7.87
C ARG A 107 5.30 -1.73 7.57
N HIS A 108 6.04 -1.26 8.57
CA HIS A 108 7.21 -0.40 8.33
C HIS A 108 8.25 -1.11 7.46
N ARG A 109 8.52 -2.39 7.69
CA ARG A 109 9.43 -3.20 6.85
C ARG A 109 8.91 -3.43 5.44
N GLU A 110 7.60 -3.48 5.25
CA GLU A 110 6.99 -3.61 3.93
C GLU A 110 7.24 -2.36 3.06
N PHE A 111 7.15 -1.17 3.66
CA PHE A 111 7.21 0.09 2.91
C PHE A 111 8.57 0.80 2.93
N PHE A 112 9.33 0.76 4.02
CA PHE A 112 10.65 1.40 4.10
C PHE A 112 11.78 0.51 3.56
N SER A 113 12.89 1.14 3.18
CA SER A 113 14.15 0.42 2.98
C SER A 113 14.52 -0.36 4.25
N GLU A 114 15.14 -1.53 4.08
CA GLU A 114 15.45 -2.45 5.18
C GLU A 114 16.28 -1.78 6.27
N GLU A 115 17.25 -0.96 5.89
CA GLU A 115 18.12 -0.25 6.82
C GLU A 115 17.38 0.77 7.70
N LYS A 116 16.27 1.32 7.21
CA LYS A 116 15.54 2.40 7.89
C LYS A 116 14.29 1.94 8.62
N ALA A 117 13.64 0.88 8.15
CA ALA A 117 12.35 0.45 8.69
C ALA A 117 12.35 0.31 10.22
N ASP A 118 13.33 -0.40 10.77
CA ASP A 118 13.41 -0.69 12.20
C ASP A 118 13.72 0.56 13.03
N ASN A 119 14.61 1.42 12.52
CA ASN A 119 15.00 2.66 13.20
C ASN A 119 13.86 3.67 13.19
N VAL A 120 13.20 3.89 12.05
CA VAL A 120 12.03 4.78 11.95
C VAL A 120 10.91 4.27 12.84
N TYR A 121 10.64 2.96 12.85
CA TYR A 121 9.63 2.39 13.72
C TYR A 121 9.95 2.63 15.21
N ARG A 122 11.14 2.23 15.66
CA ARG A 122 11.52 2.26 17.08
C ARG A 122 11.72 3.68 17.60
N ASP A 123 12.43 4.51 16.84
CA ASP A 123 12.94 5.79 17.35
C ASP A 123 11.97 6.94 17.05
N VAL A 124 11.15 6.82 16.00
CA VAL A 124 10.18 7.87 15.59
C VAL A 124 8.74 7.42 15.85
N PHE A 125 8.27 6.33 15.25
CA PHE A 125 6.85 5.96 15.29
C PHE A 125 6.37 5.59 16.71
N MET A 126 7.15 4.77 17.43
CA MET A 126 6.81 4.35 18.79
C MET A 126 6.90 5.47 19.82
N THR A 127 7.59 6.57 19.49
CA THR A 127 7.77 7.72 20.39
C THR A 127 6.72 8.82 20.20
N LEU A 128 5.85 8.69 19.18
CA LEU A 128 4.75 9.63 18.95
C LEU A 128 3.82 9.72 20.16
N SER A 129 3.38 10.94 20.49
CA SER A 129 2.52 11.21 21.66
C SER A 129 1.22 10.39 21.63
N GLN A 130 0.65 10.17 20.45
CA GLN A 130 -0.57 9.41 20.23
C GLN A 130 -0.47 7.95 20.69
N GLN A 131 0.72 7.34 20.68
CA GLN A 131 0.90 5.94 21.09
C GLN A 131 0.51 5.72 22.56
N ARG A 132 0.75 6.74 23.39
CA ARG A 132 0.37 6.71 24.80
C ARG A 132 -1.15 6.67 24.97
N ILE A 133 -1.89 7.38 24.11
CA ILE A 133 -3.35 7.41 24.14
C ILE A 133 -3.90 6.06 23.72
N VAL A 134 -3.39 5.51 22.61
CA VAL A 134 -3.80 4.20 22.08
C VAL A 134 -3.61 3.11 23.14
N GLN A 135 -2.43 3.03 23.77
CA GLN A 135 -2.13 2.01 24.77
C GLN A 135 -2.94 2.17 26.07
N LYS A 136 -3.24 3.41 26.49
CA LYS A 136 -3.92 3.68 27.77
C LYS A 136 -5.43 3.59 27.67
N GLN A 137 -5.99 3.84 26.50
CA GLN A 137 -7.44 3.95 26.30
C GLN A 137 -7.99 2.96 25.28
N ASP A 138 -7.17 2.01 24.83
CA ASP A 138 -7.52 1.05 23.78
C ASP A 138 -8.01 1.74 22.50
N GLY A 139 -7.26 2.77 22.10
CA GLY A 139 -7.64 3.67 21.02
C GLY A 139 -7.49 3.06 19.62
N ILE A 140 -8.25 3.60 18.67
CA ILE A 140 -8.16 3.27 17.25
C ILE A 140 -7.64 4.50 16.51
N VAL A 141 -6.55 4.33 15.76
CA VAL A 141 -5.96 5.39 14.95
C VAL A 141 -6.47 5.30 13.53
N ARG A 142 -6.91 6.44 13.01
CA ARG A 142 -7.33 6.60 11.62
C ARG A 142 -6.68 7.84 11.04
N ALA A 143 -6.22 7.73 9.81
CA ALA A 143 -5.68 8.86 9.08
C ALA A 143 -6.46 9.15 7.81
N ARG A 144 -6.41 10.41 7.41
CA ARG A 144 -6.86 10.86 6.10
C ARG A 144 -5.91 11.92 5.56
N MET A 145 -5.73 11.90 4.24
CA MET A 145 -5.01 12.95 3.54
C MET A 145 -5.88 14.21 3.51
N ILE A 146 -5.26 15.37 3.71
CA ILE A 146 -5.90 16.68 3.55
C ILE A 146 -5.44 17.26 2.22
N GLY A 147 -6.28 17.13 1.21
CA GLY A 147 -5.93 17.45 -0.17
C GLY A 147 -5.02 16.41 -0.82
N ASP A 148 -4.49 16.76 -1.99
CA ASP A 148 -3.65 15.86 -2.77
C ASP A 148 -2.19 15.88 -2.31
N VAL A 149 -1.53 14.73 -2.45
CA VAL A 149 -0.07 14.62 -2.33
C VAL A 149 0.58 15.35 -3.49
N LYS A 150 1.46 16.29 -3.18
CA LYS A 150 2.16 17.12 -4.18
C LYS A 150 3.50 16.51 -4.53
N TYR A 151 3.66 16.18 -5.80
CA TYR A 151 4.96 15.84 -6.37
C TYR A 151 5.85 17.09 -6.44
N VAL A 152 7.04 17.01 -5.85
CA VAL A 152 8.01 18.11 -5.78
C VAL A 152 9.08 17.96 -6.86
N GLY A 153 9.53 16.73 -7.12
CA GLY A 153 10.53 16.46 -8.16
C GLY A 153 11.22 15.11 -8.00
N GLN A 154 12.14 14.84 -8.92
CA GLN A 154 12.93 13.60 -8.95
C GLN A 154 14.43 13.85 -8.88
N ALA A 155 15.15 12.83 -8.42
CA ALA A 155 16.61 12.77 -8.44
C ALA A 155 17.09 11.33 -8.58
N LEU A 156 18.32 11.13 -9.04
CA LEU A 156 19.02 9.85 -8.95
C LEU A 156 19.84 9.80 -7.65
N ARG A 157 19.67 8.74 -6.85
CA ARG A 157 20.41 8.51 -5.60
C ARG A 157 20.99 7.10 -5.59
N ASP A 158 21.95 6.86 -4.69
CA ASP A 158 22.40 5.50 -4.40
C ASP A 158 21.24 4.66 -3.89
N TYR A 159 21.16 3.42 -4.38
CA TYR A 159 20.13 2.47 -4.01
C TYR A 159 20.31 2.04 -2.55
N GLU A 160 19.26 2.20 -1.74
CA GLU A 160 19.31 1.86 -0.32
C GLU A 160 18.98 0.38 -0.14
N THR A 161 20.00 -0.41 0.23
CA THR A 161 19.89 -1.85 0.44
C THR A 161 20.93 -2.34 1.43
N ALA A 162 20.56 -3.33 2.25
CA ALA A 162 21.50 -4.03 3.12
C ALA A 162 22.39 -5.03 2.33
N GLY A 163 22.04 -5.33 1.07
CA GLY A 163 22.74 -6.30 0.22
C GLY A 163 24.03 -5.79 -0.42
N GLY A 164 24.41 -4.53 -0.17
CA GLY A 164 25.66 -3.95 -0.70
C GLY A 164 25.68 -3.74 -2.23
N LEU A 165 24.50 -3.60 -2.85
CA LEU A 165 24.41 -3.36 -4.30
C LEU A 165 24.79 -1.91 -4.63
N ALA A 166 25.76 -1.73 -5.52
CA ALA A 166 26.16 -0.42 -6.02
C ALA A 166 25.35 -0.04 -7.26
N LEU A 167 24.11 0.41 -7.05
CA LEU A 167 23.17 0.82 -8.10
C LEU A 167 22.71 2.27 -7.86
N LYS A 168 22.43 3.00 -8.95
CA LYS A 168 21.71 4.29 -8.88
C LYS A 168 20.24 4.04 -9.17
N SER A 169 19.37 4.62 -8.36
CA SER A 169 17.91 4.48 -8.49
C SER A 169 17.23 5.84 -8.51
N ALA A 170 16.14 5.92 -9.27
CA ALA A 170 15.29 7.10 -9.31
C ALA A 170 14.57 7.27 -7.96
N THR A 171 14.53 8.51 -7.50
CA THR A 171 13.86 8.92 -6.26
C THR A 171 12.90 10.06 -6.55
N PHE A 172 11.77 10.06 -5.86
CA PHE A 172 10.66 10.98 -6.03
C PHE A 172 10.36 11.63 -4.68
N LYS A 173 10.31 12.95 -4.66
CA LYS A 173 10.00 13.74 -3.47
C LYS A 173 8.54 14.16 -3.50
N PHE A 174 7.86 13.95 -2.38
CA PHE A 174 6.47 14.30 -2.18
C PHE A 174 6.27 15.12 -0.92
N THR A 175 5.27 15.99 -0.94
CA THR A 175 4.81 16.73 0.24
C THR A 175 3.30 16.68 0.35
N GLY A 176 2.77 16.78 1.56
CA GLY A 176 1.33 16.81 1.75
C GLY A 176 0.93 17.09 3.19
N LYS A 177 -0.36 16.95 3.45
CA LYS A 177 -0.93 17.13 4.78
C LYS A 177 -1.71 15.89 5.20
N LEU A 178 -1.55 15.49 6.45
CA LEU A 178 -2.15 14.29 7.02
C LEU A 178 -2.88 14.67 8.30
N LEU A 179 -4.16 14.31 8.40
CA LEU A 179 -4.88 14.36 9.66
C LEU A 179 -4.93 12.97 10.25
N VAL A 180 -4.32 12.79 11.41
CA VAL A 180 -4.38 11.56 12.21
C VAL A 180 -5.33 11.79 13.38
N THR A 181 -6.31 10.92 13.55
CA THR A 181 -7.25 11.00 14.67
C THR A 181 -7.15 9.71 15.48
N VAL A 182 -6.92 9.85 16.78
CA VAL A 182 -7.07 8.74 17.73
C VAL A 182 -8.48 8.78 18.29
N HIS A 183 -9.26 7.75 18.00
CA HIS A 183 -10.59 7.53 18.55
C HIS A 183 -10.45 6.71 19.82
N ALA A 184 -10.68 7.33 20.98
CA ALA A 184 -10.61 6.68 22.28
C ALA A 184 -11.86 7.05 23.11
N LYS A 185 -11.69 7.52 24.35
CA LYS A 185 -12.83 8.10 25.11
C LYS A 185 -13.36 9.38 24.47
N GLU A 186 -12.45 10.14 23.86
CA GLU A 186 -12.69 11.32 23.05
C GLU A 186 -11.83 11.21 21.78
N ASP A 187 -12.09 12.08 20.81
CA ASP A 187 -11.30 12.15 19.58
C ASP A 187 -10.11 13.10 19.76
N PHE A 188 -8.91 12.61 19.44
CA PHE A 188 -7.67 13.38 19.49
C PHE A 188 -7.10 13.60 18.08
N PRO A 189 -7.54 14.63 17.35
CA PRO A 189 -7.03 14.94 16.02
C PRO A 189 -5.65 15.63 16.10
N THR A 190 -4.72 15.20 15.26
CA THR A 190 -3.39 15.78 15.07
C THR A 190 -3.16 16.00 13.58
N LEU A 191 -2.80 17.22 13.19
CA LEU A 191 -2.46 17.57 11.83
C LEU A 191 -0.94 17.55 11.67
N TYR A 192 -0.46 16.84 10.66
CA TYR A 192 0.93 16.85 10.22
C TYR A 192 1.03 17.43 8.82
N GLU A 193 2.09 18.19 8.59
CA GLU A 193 2.64 18.32 7.24
C GLU A 193 3.69 17.23 7.07
N PHE A 194 3.84 16.67 5.87
CA PHE A 194 4.85 15.64 5.65
C PHE A 194 5.68 15.90 4.41
N GLU A 195 6.90 15.40 4.48
CA GLU A 195 7.81 15.25 3.35
C GLU A 195 8.21 13.77 3.25
N ALA A 196 8.08 13.19 2.05
CA ALA A 196 8.44 11.81 1.80
C ALA A 196 9.39 11.72 0.61
N ILE A 197 10.36 10.82 0.69
CA ILE A 197 11.21 10.44 -0.44
C ILE A 197 11.02 8.96 -0.71
N VAL A 198 10.49 8.66 -1.89
CA VAL A 198 10.28 7.31 -2.40
C VAL A 198 11.38 7.00 -3.40
N GLN A 199 12.00 5.83 -3.28
CA GLN A 199 12.98 5.30 -4.21
C GLN A 199 12.38 4.12 -4.98
N ARG A 200 12.70 3.99 -6.28
CA ARG A 200 12.40 2.75 -7.01
C ARG A 200 13.20 1.59 -6.43
N ALA A 201 12.54 0.47 -6.22
CA ALA A 201 13.12 -0.72 -5.62
C ALA A 201 13.07 -1.91 -6.56
N LEU A 202 14.02 -2.81 -6.38
CA LEU A 202 13.99 -4.12 -7.01
C LEU A 202 12.77 -4.89 -6.49
N ILE A 203 12.04 -5.57 -7.36
CA ILE A 203 10.89 -6.39 -6.94
C ILE A 203 11.30 -7.48 -5.95
N GLN A 204 12.54 -7.96 -6.06
CA GLN A 204 13.14 -8.94 -5.15
C GLN A 204 13.20 -8.42 -3.70
N ASP A 205 13.44 -7.12 -3.53
CA ASP A 205 13.51 -6.49 -2.21
C ASP A 205 12.13 -6.02 -1.75
N LYS A 206 11.33 -5.46 -2.69
CA LYS A 206 10.02 -4.87 -2.42
C LYS A 206 9.02 -5.23 -3.49
N ILE A 207 7.97 -5.95 -3.10
CA ILE A 207 6.91 -6.41 -4.01
C ILE A 207 6.35 -5.25 -4.85
N ARG A 208 6.20 -4.05 -4.29
CA ARG A 208 5.63 -2.89 -5.01
C ARG A 208 6.61 -2.17 -5.94
N ALA A 209 7.87 -2.59 -5.97
CA ALA A 209 8.98 -1.92 -6.65
C ALA A 209 9.23 -0.47 -6.21
N TYR A 210 8.79 -0.12 -5.00
CA TYR A 210 9.06 1.17 -4.37
C TYR A 210 9.41 0.96 -2.90
N GLN A 211 10.24 1.85 -2.36
CA GLN A 211 10.51 1.93 -0.93
C GLN A 211 10.58 3.38 -0.46
N LEU A 212 10.09 3.65 0.74
CA LEU A 212 10.36 4.88 1.45
C LEU A 212 11.79 4.85 1.97
N ILE A 213 12.56 5.89 1.63
CA ILE A 213 13.91 6.11 2.20
C ILE A 213 13.92 7.29 3.16
N GLN A 214 12.84 8.08 3.21
CA GLN A 214 12.64 9.17 4.16
C GLN A 214 11.16 9.47 4.30
N LEU A 215 10.71 9.74 5.52
CA LEU A 215 9.41 10.27 5.85
C LEU A 215 9.56 11.17 7.08
N ASP A 216 9.37 12.46 6.88
CA ASP A 216 9.39 13.45 7.95
C ASP A 216 7.98 13.95 8.19
N LEU A 217 7.58 14.01 9.47
CA LEU A 217 6.31 14.56 9.92
C LEU A 217 6.61 15.85 10.69
N LEU A 218 6.05 16.95 10.22
CA LEU A 218 6.26 18.33 10.68
C LEU A 218 5.02 18.84 11.42
#